data_AF-A0A3A0BFJ6-F1
#
_entry.id   AF-A0A3A0BFJ6-F1
#
_cell.length_a   1.000
_cell.length_b   1.000
_cell.length_c   1.000
_cell.angle_alpha   90.00
_cell.angle_beta   90.00
_cell.angle_gamma   90.00
#
_symmetry.space_group_name_H-M   'P 1'
#
loop_
_entity.id
_entity.type
_entity.pdbx_description
1 polymer ?
#
loop_
_entity_poly.entity_id
_entity_poly.type
_entity_poly.pdbx_seq_one_letter_code
_entity_poly.pdbx_strand_id
1 'polypeptide(L)'
;MSTFQTPQAVSIPDEAKNRARDFAVKVTDTVNYKDSNQTILEKIRDDHFVSKLGEEAVRILFEGRNCQVAGPDYGVYEAKRKSWAADLKINGLEVAVKTQRRSAAKRYGLSWTFQDSPVRRDPILNMPDAWVCLVVFEDLKEGTECLVYPLRKIKQLTFEAPRLSKLAGKKQAVYLETLQKHGIFK
;
A
#
# COMPACT_ATOMS: atom_id res chain seq x y z
N MET A 1 8.85 18.46 -7.82
CA MET A 1 7.57 17.75 -7.52
C MET A 1 6.71 18.67 -6.68
N SER A 2 5.45 18.86 -7.03
CA SER A 2 4.50 19.51 -6.13
C SER A 2 4.32 18.60 -4.90
N THR A 3 5.00 18.95 -3.81
CA THR A 3 4.89 18.23 -2.54
C THR A 3 3.72 18.79 -1.76
N PHE A 4 2.82 17.91 -1.31
CA PHE A 4 1.77 18.27 -0.35
C PHE A 4 2.23 17.89 1.06
N GLN A 5 1.79 18.64 2.07
CA GLN A 5 2.23 18.46 3.46
C GLN A 5 1.21 17.72 4.33
N THR A 6 -0.07 17.75 3.94
CA THR A 6 -1.19 17.14 4.66
C THR A 6 -1.87 16.08 3.80
N PRO A 7 -2.46 15.02 4.39
CA PRO A 7 -3.10 13.97 3.61
C PRO A 7 -4.19 14.52 2.68
N GLN A 8 -4.30 13.94 1.49
CA GLN A 8 -5.19 14.41 0.42
C GLN A 8 -6.27 13.37 0.14
N ALA A 9 -7.52 13.77 0.16
CA ALA A 9 -8.64 12.91 -0.22
C ALA A 9 -8.69 12.78 -1.75
N VAL A 10 -8.86 11.55 -2.24
CA VAL A 10 -8.91 11.22 -3.66
C VAL A 10 -10.09 10.28 -3.90
N SER A 11 -11.05 10.74 -4.69
CA SER A 11 -12.14 9.90 -5.19
C SER A 11 -11.64 8.99 -6.31
N ILE A 12 -11.95 7.70 -6.22
CA ILE A 12 -11.56 6.70 -7.21
C ILE A 12 -12.70 6.50 -8.21
N PRO A 13 -12.48 6.76 -9.52
CA PRO A 13 -13.50 6.60 -10.54
C PRO A 13 -13.87 5.13 -10.75
N ASP A 14 -15.09 4.86 -11.22
CA ASP A 14 -15.61 3.51 -11.45
C ASP A 14 -14.73 2.66 -12.36
N GLU A 15 -14.15 3.27 -13.39
CA GLU A 15 -13.23 2.60 -14.30
C GLU A 15 -12.01 2.02 -13.56
N ALA A 16 -11.34 2.83 -12.72
CA ALA A 16 -10.18 2.39 -11.93
C ALA A 16 -10.57 1.31 -10.91
N LYS A 17 -11.77 1.41 -10.31
CA LYS A 17 -12.29 0.38 -9.40
C LYS A 17 -12.52 -0.94 -10.12
N ASN A 18 -13.03 -0.90 -11.35
CA ASN A 18 -13.26 -2.10 -12.14
C ASN A 18 -11.94 -2.77 -12.52
N ARG A 19 -10.92 -2.00 -12.97
CA ARG A 19 -9.58 -2.54 -13.23
C ARG A 19 -8.95 -3.18 -11.99
N ALA A 20 -9.03 -2.52 -10.83
CA ALA A 20 -8.56 -3.06 -9.56
C ALA A 20 -9.27 -4.37 -9.18
N ARG A 21 -10.58 -4.47 -9.43
CA ARG A 21 -11.37 -5.69 -9.16
C ARG A 21 -10.98 -6.82 -10.09
N ASP A 22 -10.86 -6.55 -11.38
CA ASP A 22 -10.48 -7.55 -12.39
C ASP A 22 -9.08 -8.12 -12.11
N PHE A 23 -8.15 -7.26 -11.71
CA PHE A 23 -6.82 -7.67 -11.26
C PHE A 23 -6.87 -8.57 -10.02
N ALA A 24 -7.62 -8.16 -9.00
CA ALA A 24 -7.73 -8.91 -7.77
C ALA A 24 -8.27 -10.33 -8.01
N VAL A 25 -9.26 -10.48 -8.92
CA VAL A 25 -9.77 -11.78 -9.34
C VAL A 25 -8.67 -12.59 -10.02
N LYS A 26 -8.06 -12.06 -11.09
CA LYS A 26 -7.03 -12.77 -11.87
C LYS A 26 -5.81 -13.19 -11.04
N VAL A 27 -5.37 -12.35 -10.10
CA VAL A 27 -4.26 -12.69 -9.21
C VAL A 27 -4.64 -13.79 -8.24
N THR A 28 -5.86 -13.76 -7.69
CA THR A 28 -6.31 -14.78 -6.73
C THR A 28 -6.36 -16.18 -7.35
N ASP A 29 -6.65 -16.26 -8.65
CA ASP A 29 -6.68 -17.53 -9.38
C ASP A 29 -5.28 -18.11 -9.67
N THR A 30 -4.21 -17.32 -9.51
CA THR A 30 -2.83 -17.68 -9.90
C THR A 30 -1.86 -17.85 -8.73
N VAL A 31 -2.24 -17.44 -7.53
CA VAL A 31 -1.38 -17.37 -6.34
C VAL A 31 -1.58 -18.57 -5.40
N ASN A 32 -0.48 -19.16 -4.94
CA ASN A 32 -0.47 -20.23 -3.95
C ASN A 32 0.01 -19.71 -2.58
N TYR A 33 -0.93 -19.40 -1.67
CA TYR A 33 -0.66 -18.89 -0.31
C TYR A 33 -0.54 -19.98 0.78
N LYS A 34 -0.14 -21.20 0.41
CA LYS A 34 0.07 -22.31 1.38
C LYS A 34 1.05 -21.95 2.50
N ASP A 35 2.00 -21.06 2.26
CA ASP A 35 3.03 -20.62 3.20
C ASP A 35 2.53 -19.68 4.32
N SER A 36 1.41 -18.98 4.09
CA SER A 36 0.90 -17.92 4.96
C SER A 36 -0.35 -18.34 5.75
N ASN A 37 -0.79 -19.59 5.59
CA ASN A 37 -2.05 -20.14 6.13
C ASN A 37 -3.29 -19.26 5.85
N GLN A 38 -3.22 -18.44 4.80
CA GLN A 38 -4.35 -17.65 4.30
C GLN A 38 -5.07 -18.49 3.24
N THR A 39 -6.01 -19.31 3.69
CA THR A 39 -6.85 -20.16 2.83
C THR A 39 -8.13 -19.47 2.37
N ILE A 40 -8.44 -18.30 2.93
CA ILE A 40 -9.65 -17.53 2.60
C ILE A 40 -9.36 -16.71 1.33
N LEU A 41 -9.68 -17.29 0.17
CA LEU A 41 -9.52 -16.68 -1.15
C LEU A 41 -10.16 -15.29 -1.24
N GLU A 42 -11.31 -15.10 -0.59
CA GLU A 42 -11.98 -13.81 -0.54
C GLU A 42 -11.11 -12.72 0.09
N LYS A 43 -10.40 -13.05 1.18
CA LYS A 43 -9.49 -12.12 1.84
C LYS A 43 -8.30 -11.79 0.97
N ILE A 44 -7.74 -12.77 0.28
CA ILE A 44 -6.62 -12.56 -0.65
C ILE A 44 -7.03 -11.60 -1.77
N ARG A 45 -8.16 -11.88 -2.41
CA ARG A 45 -8.75 -11.02 -3.44
C ARG A 45 -8.97 -9.61 -2.90
N ASP A 46 -9.55 -9.51 -1.71
CA ASP A 46 -9.83 -8.25 -1.05
C ASP A 46 -8.55 -7.44 -0.75
N ASP A 47 -7.49 -8.09 -0.25
CA ASP A 47 -6.19 -7.47 0.02
C ASP A 47 -5.57 -6.91 -1.28
N HIS A 48 -5.62 -7.67 -2.40
CA HIS A 48 -5.13 -7.19 -3.72
C HIS A 48 -5.96 -6.03 -4.27
N PHE A 49 -7.28 -6.10 -4.14
CA PHE A 49 -8.18 -5.04 -4.55
C PHE A 49 -7.86 -3.73 -3.81
N VAL A 50 -7.73 -3.79 -2.49
CA VAL A 50 -7.39 -2.62 -1.64
C VAL A 50 -6.00 -2.07 -1.98
N SER A 51 -5.03 -2.93 -2.27
CA SER A 51 -3.70 -2.49 -2.74
C SER A 51 -3.81 -1.63 -3.99
N LYS A 52 -4.50 -2.14 -5.02
CA LYS A 52 -4.65 -1.43 -6.30
C LYS A 52 -5.45 -0.14 -6.19
N LEU A 53 -6.47 -0.09 -5.32
CA LEU A 53 -7.18 1.16 -5.04
C LEU A 53 -6.23 2.24 -4.50
N GLY A 54 -5.32 1.88 -3.60
CA GLY A 54 -4.34 2.82 -3.09
C GLY A 54 -3.34 3.27 -4.15
N GLU A 55 -2.87 2.36 -5.01
CA GLU A 55 -1.98 2.72 -6.12
C GLU A 55 -2.67 3.68 -7.12
N GLU A 56 -3.92 3.40 -7.49
CA GLU A 56 -4.73 4.28 -8.34
C GLU A 56 -4.94 5.66 -7.69
N ALA A 57 -5.19 5.71 -6.37
CA ALA A 57 -5.33 6.97 -5.64
C ALA A 57 -4.07 7.84 -5.75
N VAL A 58 -2.89 7.22 -5.60
CA VAL A 58 -1.60 7.91 -5.72
C VAL A 58 -1.40 8.38 -7.17
N ARG A 59 -1.68 7.53 -8.17
CA ARG A 59 -1.59 7.90 -9.59
C ARG A 59 -2.43 9.14 -9.89
N ILE A 60 -3.73 9.09 -9.58
CA ILE A 60 -4.68 10.19 -9.83
C ILE A 60 -4.20 11.49 -9.16
N LEU A 61 -3.76 11.41 -7.91
CA LEU A 61 -3.30 12.56 -7.15
C LEU A 61 -2.10 13.28 -7.79
N PHE A 62 -1.13 12.50 -8.29
CA PHE A 62 0.12 13.03 -8.85
C PHE A 62 -0.05 13.44 -10.31
N GLU A 63 -0.82 12.72 -11.12
CA GLU A 63 -1.22 13.16 -12.47
C GLU A 63 -1.99 14.48 -12.41
N GLY A 64 -2.93 14.63 -11.46
CA GLY A 64 -3.66 15.88 -11.22
C GLY A 64 -2.76 17.04 -10.76
N ARG A 65 -1.49 16.76 -10.42
CA ARG A 65 -0.44 17.75 -10.11
C ARG A 65 0.60 17.87 -11.23
N ASN A 66 0.25 17.47 -12.45
CA ASN A 66 1.11 17.50 -13.63
C ASN A 66 2.43 16.71 -13.46
N CYS A 67 2.42 15.64 -12.67
CA CYS A 67 3.53 14.71 -12.61
C CYS A 67 3.36 13.60 -13.66
N GLN A 68 4.45 13.17 -14.26
CA GLN A 68 4.47 11.97 -15.08
C GLN A 68 4.42 10.75 -14.16
N VAL A 69 3.38 9.93 -14.27
CA VAL A 69 3.23 8.70 -13.49
C VAL A 69 3.22 7.50 -14.44
N ALA A 70 4.01 6.48 -14.14
CA ALA A 70 3.90 5.16 -14.75
C ALA A 70 3.44 4.13 -13.71
N GLY A 71 2.58 3.21 -14.13
CA GLY A 71 1.83 2.31 -13.25
C GLY A 71 0.45 2.88 -12.87
N PRO A 72 -0.38 2.16 -12.08
CA PRO A 72 -0.08 0.85 -11.51
C PRO A 72 -0.01 -0.25 -12.56
N ASP A 73 0.81 -1.26 -12.30
CA ASP A 73 0.90 -2.43 -13.16
C ASP A 73 -0.23 -3.43 -12.88
N TYR A 74 -0.97 -3.80 -13.92
CA TYR A 74 -2.07 -4.76 -13.86
C TYR A 74 -1.69 -6.14 -14.43
N GLY A 75 -0.42 -6.35 -14.78
CA GLY A 75 0.12 -7.64 -15.19
C GLY A 75 0.09 -8.67 -14.07
N VAL A 76 -0.42 -9.87 -14.36
CA VAL A 76 -0.37 -11.02 -13.46
C VAL A 76 0.84 -11.87 -13.83
N TYR A 77 1.93 -11.73 -13.08
CA TYR A 77 3.17 -12.45 -13.33
C TYR A 77 3.16 -13.84 -12.71
N GLU A 78 3.70 -14.83 -13.42
CA GLU A 78 4.04 -16.12 -12.82
C GLU A 78 5.06 -15.94 -11.68
N ALA A 79 4.90 -16.70 -10.60
CA ALA A 79 5.65 -16.56 -9.34
C ALA A 79 7.18 -16.53 -9.49
N LYS A 80 7.74 -17.01 -10.62
CA LYS A 80 9.18 -17.05 -10.90
C LYS A 80 9.76 -15.74 -11.49
N ARG A 81 8.96 -14.72 -11.80
CA ARG A 81 9.41 -13.45 -12.40
C ARG A 81 9.17 -12.21 -11.53
N LYS A 82 8.93 -12.38 -10.23
CA LYS A 82 8.71 -11.25 -9.34
C LYS A 82 10.04 -10.60 -8.95
N SER A 83 10.61 -9.79 -9.84
CA SER A 83 11.50 -8.72 -9.41
C SER A 83 10.69 -7.78 -8.51
N TRP A 84 11.32 -7.21 -7.50
CA TRP A 84 10.70 -6.19 -6.67
C TRP A 84 10.55 -4.92 -7.53
N ALA A 85 9.48 -4.85 -8.32
CA ALA A 85 9.12 -3.66 -9.07
C ALA A 85 8.35 -2.73 -8.12
N ALA A 86 8.73 -1.45 -8.09
CA ALA A 86 7.95 -0.44 -7.40
C ALA A 86 6.53 -0.38 -7.98
N ASP A 87 5.55 -0.07 -7.14
CA ASP A 87 4.15 -0.05 -7.56
C ASP A 87 3.89 1.06 -8.59
N LEU A 88 4.60 2.20 -8.44
CA LEU A 88 4.52 3.36 -9.33
C LEU A 88 5.91 3.95 -9.60
N LYS A 89 6.03 4.67 -10.72
CA LYS A 89 7.17 5.56 -11.02
C LYS A 89 6.67 6.98 -11.26
N ILE A 90 7.00 7.91 -10.36
CA ILE A 90 6.53 9.31 -10.36
C ILE A 90 7.69 10.24 -10.71
N ASN A 91 7.64 10.89 -11.87
CA ASN A 91 8.72 11.71 -12.43
C ASN A 91 10.08 10.98 -12.39
N GLY A 92 10.08 9.68 -12.69
CA GLY A 92 11.27 8.85 -12.63
C GLY A 92 11.59 8.23 -11.26
N LEU A 93 10.92 8.63 -10.18
CA LEU A 93 11.12 8.08 -8.84
C LEU A 93 10.28 6.82 -8.62
N GLU A 94 10.93 5.73 -8.22
CA GLU A 94 10.27 4.50 -7.81
C GLU A 94 9.60 4.68 -6.44
N VAL A 95 8.29 4.42 -6.38
CA VAL A 95 7.46 4.60 -5.19
C VAL A 95 6.69 3.32 -4.90
N ALA A 96 6.89 2.78 -3.70
CA ALA A 96 5.99 1.75 -3.17
C ALA A 96 4.73 2.38 -2.57
N VAL A 97 3.62 1.67 -2.60
CA VAL A 97 2.35 2.10 -2.03
C VAL A 97 1.91 1.07 -0.98
N LYS A 98 1.56 1.55 0.21
CA LYS A 98 0.97 0.71 1.25
C LYS A 98 -0.39 1.25 1.63
N THR A 99 -1.39 0.38 1.61
CA THR A 99 -2.79 0.76 1.86
C THR A 99 -3.35 0.03 3.08
N GLN A 100 -4.10 0.73 3.92
CA GLN A 100 -4.89 0.15 5.00
C GLN A 100 -6.36 0.58 4.89
N ARG A 101 -7.30 -0.33 5.17
CA ARG A 101 -8.72 0.02 5.34
C ARG A 101 -8.96 0.83 6.61
N ARG A 102 -9.89 1.79 6.54
CA ARG A 102 -10.38 2.54 7.71
C ARG A 102 -11.04 1.61 8.74
N SER A 103 -11.81 0.61 8.30
CA SER A 103 -12.40 -0.39 9.19
C SER A 103 -11.35 -1.22 9.94
N ALA A 104 -10.24 -1.54 9.28
CA ALA A 104 -9.11 -2.22 9.92
C ALA A 104 -8.36 -1.29 10.88
N ALA A 105 -8.15 -0.03 10.49
CA ALA A 105 -7.55 0.99 11.34
C ALA A 105 -8.33 1.20 12.64
N LYS A 106 -9.69 1.19 12.60
CA LYS A 106 -10.52 1.29 13.82
C LYS A 106 -10.28 0.14 14.81
N ARG A 107 -9.94 -1.06 14.31
CA ARG A 107 -9.70 -2.25 15.17
C ARG A 107 -8.27 -2.33 15.70
N TYR A 108 -7.30 -1.96 14.86
CA TYR A 108 -5.89 -2.27 15.11
C TYR A 108 -4.98 -1.03 15.17
N GLY A 109 -5.55 0.17 15.10
CA GLY A 109 -4.80 1.40 14.91
C GLY A 109 -4.42 1.62 13.44
N LEU A 110 -4.39 2.89 13.05
CA LEU A 110 -3.99 3.29 11.70
C LEU A 110 -2.49 3.00 11.51
N SER A 111 -2.20 2.03 10.65
CA SER A 111 -0.86 1.51 10.42
C SER A 111 -0.70 0.83 9.07
N TRP A 112 0.55 0.77 8.61
CA TRP A 112 0.93 0.11 7.36
C TRP A 112 1.97 -0.96 7.63
N THR A 113 1.68 -2.18 7.17
CA THR A 113 2.53 -3.33 7.45
C THR A 113 3.48 -3.65 6.31
N PHE A 114 4.70 -4.02 6.67
CA PHE A 114 5.74 -4.49 5.78
C PHE A 114 6.05 -5.94 6.12
N GLN A 115 6.28 -6.75 5.09
CA GLN A 115 6.58 -8.16 5.26
C GLN A 115 8.03 -8.30 5.73
N ASP A 116 8.25 -8.94 6.88
CA ASP A 116 9.57 -9.06 7.50
C ASP A 116 9.69 -10.40 8.23
N SER A 117 9.74 -11.48 7.46
CA SER A 117 10.01 -12.83 7.97
C SER A 117 11.29 -13.39 7.35
N PRO A 118 11.92 -14.40 7.97
CA PRO A 118 13.10 -15.06 7.40
C PRO A 118 12.87 -15.67 6.01
N VAL A 119 11.62 -16.06 5.71
CA VAL A 119 11.23 -16.71 4.44
C VAL A 119 10.82 -15.68 3.38
N ARG A 120 10.23 -14.56 3.81
CA ARG A 120 9.73 -13.51 2.92
C ARG A 120 9.90 -12.17 3.60
N ARG A 121 10.69 -11.30 2.97
CA ARG A 121 10.98 -9.95 3.44
C ARG A 121 10.83 -8.96 2.30
N ASP A 122 10.18 -7.83 2.56
CA ASP A 122 10.05 -6.72 1.62
C ASP A 122 11.44 -6.09 1.42
N PRO A 123 12.02 -6.12 0.20
CA PRO A 123 13.35 -5.54 -0.08
C PRO A 123 13.49 -4.06 0.30
N ILE A 124 12.39 -3.31 0.21
CA ILE A 124 12.33 -1.89 0.57
C ILE A 124 12.80 -1.60 2.00
N LEU A 125 12.68 -2.57 2.91
CA LEU A 125 13.15 -2.44 4.29
C LEU A 125 14.67 -2.25 4.41
N ASN A 126 15.42 -2.65 3.38
CA ASN A 126 16.88 -2.48 3.31
C ASN A 126 17.28 -1.27 2.43
N MET A 127 16.31 -0.48 1.96
CA MET A 127 16.53 0.64 1.03
C MET A 127 16.12 1.96 1.72
N PRO A 128 16.98 2.54 2.57
CA PRO A 128 16.62 3.70 3.39
C PRO A 128 16.19 4.93 2.58
N ASP A 129 16.69 5.07 1.35
CA ASP A 129 16.34 6.17 0.44
C ASP A 129 15.18 5.86 -0.52
N ALA A 130 14.63 4.64 -0.49
CA ALA A 130 13.45 4.30 -1.28
C ALA A 130 12.23 5.10 -0.81
N TRP A 131 11.36 5.45 -1.76
CA TRP A 131 10.16 6.21 -1.50
C TRP A 131 8.96 5.29 -1.27
N VAL A 132 8.12 5.67 -0.31
CA VAL A 132 6.83 5.03 -0.06
C VAL A 132 5.73 6.07 0.09
N CYS A 133 4.55 5.71 -0.39
CA CYS A 133 3.30 6.43 -0.19
C CYS A 133 2.39 5.60 0.72
N LEU A 134 1.90 6.21 1.80
CA LEU A 134 0.99 5.58 2.74
C LEU A 134 -0.44 6.03 2.42
N VAL A 135 -1.37 5.08 2.31
CA VAL A 135 -2.73 5.35 1.85
C VAL A 135 -3.75 4.71 2.80
N VAL A 136 -4.86 5.41 3.03
CA VAL A 136 -6.02 4.85 3.74
C VAL A 136 -7.17 4.72 2.77
N PHE A 137 -7.75 3.53 2.64
CA PHE A 137 -9.01 3.36 1.94
C PHE A 137 -10.18 3.61 2.91
N GLU A 138 -11.01 4.61 2.63
CA GLU A 138 -12.15 5.03 3.46
C GLU A 138 -13.38 4.14 3.24
N ASP A 139 -13.24 2.85 3.52
CA ASP A 139 -14.26 1.80 3.30
C ASP A 139 -15.52 1.91 4.19
N LEU A 140 -15.58 2.92 5.06
CA LEU A 140 -16.73 3.22 5.92
C LEU A 140 -17.54 4.43 5.44
N LYS A 141 -17.10 5.13 4.40
CA LYS A 141 -17.82 6.27 3.80
C LYS A 141 -18.59 5.79 2.57
N GLU A 142 -19.63 6.55 2.20
CA GLU A 142 -20.25 6.39 0.89
C GLU A 142 -19.28 6.83 -0.22
N GLY A 143 -19.29 6.10 -1.33
CA GLY A 143 -18.34 6.27 -2.42
C GLY A 143 -17.05 5.47 -2.24
N THR A 144 -16.05 5.74 -3.08
CA THR A 144 -14.74 5.09 -2.98
C THR A 144 -13.68 6.18 -2.92
N GLU A 145 -13.26 6.48 -1.71
CA GLU A 145 -12.27 7.52 -1.43
C GLU A 145 -11.04 6.89 -0.79
N CYS A 146 -9.86 7.39 -1.16
CA CYS A 146 -8.62 7.10 -0.48
C CYS A 146 -8.02 8.40 0.06
N LEU A 147 -7.47 8.33 1.28
CA LEU A 147 -6.68 9.40 1.87
C LEU A 147 -5.19 9.09 1.64
N VAL A 148 -4.54 9.89 0.81
CA VAL A 148 -3.14 9.70 0.40
C VAL A 148 -2.24 10.60 1.25
N TYR A 149 -1.28 10.01 1.95
CA TYR A 149 -0.30 10.74 2.76
C TYR A 149 0.89 11.22 1.90
N PRO A 150 1.59 12.29 2.31
CA PRO A 150 2.79 12.75 1.63
C PRO A 150 3.82 11.63 1.48
N LEU A 151 4.56 11.63 0.36
CA LEU A 151 5.67 10.71 0.16
C LEU A 151 6.70 10.84 1.28
N ARG A 152 7.23 9.70 1.70
CA ARG A 152 8.31 9.60 2.69
C ARG A 152 9.34 8.61 2.20
N LYS A 153 10.60 8.87 2.57
CA LYS A 153 11.64 7.86 2.45
C LYS A 153 11.50 6.85 3.58
N ILE A 154 11.91 5.60 3.35
CA ILE A 154 11.87 4.55 4.37
C ILE A 154 12.60 4.95 5.64
N LYS A 155 13.77 5.60 5.53
CA LYS A 155 14.54 6.09 6.69
C LYS A 155 13.83 7.16 7.53
N GLN A 156 12.75 7.75 7.01
CA GLN A 156 11.94 8.72 7.75
C GLN A 156 10.79 8.07 8.51
N LEU A 157 10.60 6.75 8.40
CA LEU A 157 9.54 6.04 9.10
C LEU A 157 10.08 5.38 10.37
N THR A 158 9.23 5.33 11.40
CA THR A 158 9.49 4.55 12.60
C THR A 158 8.79 3.20 12.48
N PHE A 159 9.57 2.12 12.41
CA PHE A 159 9.06 0.75 12.36
C PHE A 159 8.95 0.18 13.77
N GLU A 160 7.82 -0.47 14.04
CA GLU A 160 7.48 -1.07 15.32
C GLU A 160 6.96 -2.50 15.12
N ALA A 161 6.88 -3.24 16.23
CA ALA A 161 6.23 -4.55 16.22
C ALA A 161 4.72 -4.39 15.96
N PRO A 162 4.10 -5.29 15.18
CA PRO A 162 2.66 -5.25 14.94
C PRO A 162 1.89 -5.58 16.24
N ARG A 163 0.82 -4.82 16.51
CA ARG A 163 -0.06 -5.01 17.68
C ARG A 163 -0.68 -6.42 17.77
N LEU A 164 -0.85 -7.11 16.64
CA LEU A 164 -1.29 -8.50 16.65
C LEU A 164 -0.09 -9.42 16.88
N SER A 165 -0.04 -10.07 18.05
CA SER A 165 1.05 -10.96 18.46
C SER A 165 1.41 -12.03 17.43
N LYS A 166 0.40 -12.61 16.74
CA LYS A 166 0.60 -13.60 15.67
C LYS A 166 1.39 -13.09 14.46
N LEU A 167 1.54 -11.78 14.30
CA LEU A 167 2.30 -11.13 13.24
C LEU A 167 3.71 -10.73 13.70
N ALA A 168 4.01 -10.78 15.00
CA ALA A 168 5.33 -10.49 15.52
C ALA A 168 6.38 -11.44 14.92
N GLY A 169 7.53 -10.90 14.50
CA GLY A 169 8.58 -11.65 13.81
C GLY A 169 8.25 -12.06 12.36
N LYS A 170 7.07 -11.68 11.85
CA LYS A 170 6.67 -11.90 10.44
C LYS A 170 6.43 -10.60 9.68
N LYS A 171 6.11 -9.53 10.39
CA LYS A 171 5.82 -8.21 9.84
C LYS A 171 6.37 -7.13 10.75
N GLN A 172 6.69 -5.99 10.16
CA GLN A 172 6.87 -4.72 10.86
C GLN A 172 5.70 -3.80 10.52
N ALA A 173 5.39 -2.86 11.39
CA ALA A 173 4.32 -1.90 11.19
C ALA A 173 4.83 -0.47 11.39
N VAL A 174 4.29 0.45 10.59
CA VAL A 174 4.46 1.89 10.79
C VAL A 174 3.12 2.44 11.27
N TYR A 175 3.09 3.00 12.47
CA TYR A 175 1.87 3.55 13.08
C TYR A 175 1.77 5.06 12.87
N LEU A 176 0.59 5.54 12.46
CA LEU A 176 0.38 6.98 12.27
C LEU A 176 0.62 7.77 13.55
N GLU A 177 0.15 7.28 14.70
CA GLU A 177 0.31 7.94 16.00
C GLU A 177 1.79 8.17 16.34
N THR A 178 2.65 7.20 16.01
CA THR A 178 4.10 7.29 16.21
C THR A 178 4.73 8.29 15.24
N LEU A 179 4.29 8.29 13.99
CA LEU A 179 4.76 9.28 13.01
C LEU A 179 4.35 10.71 13.41
N GLN A 180 3.16 10.90 13.97
CA GLN A 180 2.70 12.20 14.49
C GLN A 180 3.48 12.63 15.73
N LYS A 181 3.71 11.70 16.67
CA LYS A 181 4.53 11.96 17.88
C LYS A 181 5.94 12.44 17.54
N HIS A 182 6.53 11.95 16.46
CA HIS A 182 7.85 12.36 15.98
C HIS A 182 7.81 13.52 14.96
N GLY A 183 6.64 14.12 14.70
CA GLY A 183 6.49 15.26 13.78
C GLY A 183 6.70 14.92 12.30
N ILE A 184 6.66 13.63 11.92
CA ILE A 184 6.83 13.17 10.53
C ILE A 184 5.58 13.48 9.70
N PHE A 185 4.40 13.35 10.31
CA PHE A 185 3.12 13.84 9.78
C PHE A 185 2.48 14.81 10.77
N LYS A 186 1.80 15.82 10.23
CA LYS A 186 0.96 16.74 10.98
C LYS A 186 -0.48 16.24 10.92
#